data_AF-A0A425D0M6-F1
#
_entry.id   AF-A0A425D0M6-F1
#
_cell.length_a   1.000
_cell.length_b   1.000
_cell.length_c   1.000
_cell.angle_alpha   90.00
_cell.angle_beta   90.00
_cell.angle_gamma   90.00
#
_symmetry.space_group_name_H-M   'P 1'
#
loop_
_entity.id
_entity.type
_entity.pdbx_description
1 polymer ?
#
loop_
_entity_poly.entity_id
_entity_poly.type
_entity_poly.pdbx_seq_one_letter_code
_entity_poly.pdbx_strand_id
1 'polypeptide(L)'
;MISKPPTRCTLRQSCSWLATQAAAAVLVIIRFEQTLAGVALNKLEEMEAVVFTYTAFTYYELDQKYPLLIDTSLDNTEALLKNTTLDDLRTIVEYKLIHASSNHLTPEFRTANWNFFGKIIDGEKVKPTREQFCIAEVDKTVGELLGQYYLDEVWSAETAKAVDELVKALESSTSTGIATTDWLDDSTRANEAVQFDAAQNFGATGVHIGHEITHGFDNIGRNYDGDGKLNPRWSNATDTTTFKQKAQCFSDQNDKFVVKSEVTGDVWGNVNGELSLVETIADNGGLKTSFREYLKKFPSQYTENAGDKLFYLLFAQARCSKNTDARLNTHLTDLHPPDRFRVTGGCKTTLSLPVCSNAPPTRT
;
A
#
# COMPACT_ATOMS: atom_id res chain seq x y z
N MET A 1 -48.20 28.08 13.73
CA MET A 1 -46.99 27.31 14.07
C MET A 1 -46.29 26.97 12.77
N ILE A 2 -45.29 27.75 12.39
CA ILE A 2 -44.49 27.53 11.18
C ILE A 2 -43.30 26.68 11.61
N SER A 3 -43.36 25.37 11.41
CA SER A 3 -42.20 24.49 11.58
C SER A 3 -41.40 24.47 10.28
N LYS A 4 -40.13 24.85 10.39
CA LYS A 4 -39.17 24.98 9.29
C LYS A 4 -38.99 23.66 8.51
N PRO A 5 -38.74 23.71 7.18
CA PRO A 5 -38.29 22.54 6.43
C PRO A 5 -36.84 22.16 6.84
N PRO A 6 -36.42 20.90 6.65
CA PRO A 6 -35.12 20.43 7.10
C PRO A 6 -33.99 21.08 6.28
N THR A 7 -33.21 21.94 6.94
CA THR A 7 -31.99 22.58 6.42
C THR A 7 -30.80 21.62 6.41
N ARG A 8 -30.72 20.73 5.42
CA ARG A 8 -29.46 20.02 5.09
C ARG A 8 -29.29 19.94 3.57
N CYS A 9 -28.62 20.94 3.00
CA CYS A 9 -28.14 20.89 1.62
C CYS A 9 -27.17 19.71 1.46
N THR A 10 -27.53 18.75 0.61
CA THR A 10 -26.62 17.70 0.11
C THR A 10 -25.92 18.19 -1.17
N LEU A 11 -24.82 17.53 -1.59
CA LEU A 11 -24.05 17.90 -2.79
C LEU A 11 -24.92 18.22 -4.03
N ARG A 12 -26.02 17.47 -4.23
CA ARG A 12 -26.95 17.65 -5.35
C ARG A 12 -27.97 18.79 -5.16
N GLN A 13 -28.42 19.08 -3.94
CA GLN A 13 -29.35 20.20 -3.69
C GLN A 13 -28.70 21.56 -4.01
N SER A 14 -27.37 21.64 -3.93
CA SER A 14 -26.58 22.80 -4.35
C SER A 14 -26.44 22.94 -5.88
N CYS A 15 -26.89 21.95 -6.68
CA CYS A 15 -26.88 21.97 -8.15
C CYS A 15 -28.26 22.24 -8.77
N SER A 16 -29.19 22.89 -8.05
CA SER A 16 -30.55 23.22 -8.50
C SER A 16 -31.53 22.04 -8.62
N TRP A 17 -31.21 20.87 -8.06
CA TRP A 17 -32.14 19.74 -7.98
C TRP A 17 -33.19 19.95 -6.88
N LEU A 18 -34.45 19.59 -7.16
CA LEU A 18 -35.44 19.43 -6.10
C LEU A 18 -35.06 18.26 -5.18
N ALA A 19 -35.44 18.32 -3.90
CA ALA A 19 -35.11 17.27 -2.93
C ALA A 19 -35.60 15.87 -3.36
N THR A 20 -36.77 15.79 -4.01
CA THR A 20 -37.33 14.55 -4.54
C THR A 20 -36.54 13.99 -5.72
N GLN A 21 -36.04 14.85 -6.61
CA GLN A 21 -35.17 14.45 -7.71
C GLN A 21 -33.83 13.94 -7.19
N ALA A 22 -33.25 14.64 -6.20
CA ALA A 22 -31.98 14.23 -5.59
C ALA A 22 -32.09 12.86 -4.91
N ALA A 23 -33.21 12.58 -4.22
CA ALA A 23 -33.46 11.29 -3.59
C ALA A 23 -33.59 10.15 -4.62
N ALA A 24 -34.30 10.37 -5.73
CA ALA A 24 -34.42 9.39 -6.81
C ALA A 24 -33.05 9.08 -7.45
N ALA A 25 -32.25 10.11 -7.71
CA ALA A 25 -30.91 9.94 -8.28
C ALA A 25 -29.96 9.15 -7.36
N VAL A 26 -30.03 9.36 -6.04
CA VAL A 26 -29.20 8.60 -5.08
C VAL A 26 -29.47 7.09 -5.19
N LEU A 27 -30.72 6.67 -5.38
CA LEU A 27 -31.05 5.25 -5.54
C LEU A 27 -30.47 4.66 -6.83
N VAL A 28 -30.48 5.43 -7.93
CA VAL A 28 -29.87 5.03 -9.20
C VAL A 28 -28.37 4.83 -9.03
N ILE A 29 -27.68 5.81 -8.43
CA ILE A 29 -26.23 5.76 -8.20
C ILE A 29 -25.87 4.56 -7.33
N ILE A 30 -26.54 4.37 -6.19
CA ILE A 30 -26.23 3.27 -5.26
C ILE A 30 -26.42 1.92 -5.95
N ARG A 31 -27.52 1.73 -6.69
CA ARG A 31 -27.77 0.47 -7.41
C ARG A 31 -26.70 0.20 -8.46
N PHE A 32 -26.30 1.23 -9.20
CA PHE A 32 -25.26 1.10 -10.22
C PHE A 32 -23.92 0.75 -9.57
N GLU A 33 -23.47 1.47 -8.54
CA GLU A 33 -22.21 1.20 -7.84
C GLU A 33 -22.22 -0.19 -7.18
N GLN A 34 -23.35 -0.65 -6.63
CA GLN A 34 -23.49 -2.01 -6.09
C GLN A 34 -23.36 -3.09 -7.16
N THR A 35 -23.93 -2.85 -8.34
CA THR A 35 -23.87 -3.79 -9.46
C THR A 35 -22.45 -3.80 -10.04
N LEU A 36 -21.82 -2.63 -10.18
CA LEU A 36 -20.45 -2.48 -10.61
C LEU A 36 -19.48 -3.17 -9.63
N ALA A 37 -19.68 -3.03 -8.32
CA ALA A 37 -18.87 -3.72 -7.32
C ALA A 37 -19.01 -5.25 -7.37
N GLY A 38 -20.13 -5.77 -7.88
CA GLY A 38 -20.37 -7.19 -8.12
C GLY A 38 -19.72 -7.73 -9.40
N VAL A 39 -19.17 -6.87 -10.26
CA VAL A 39 -18.39 -7.24 -11.44
C VAL A 39 -16.95 -7.55 -10.99
N ALA A 40 -16.71 -8.78 -10.56
CA ALA A 40 -15.42 -9.21 -10.01
C ALA A 40 -14.32 -9.36 -11.09
N LEU A 41 -13.07 -9.07 -10.71
CA LEU A 41 -11.85 -9.34 -11.49
C LEU A 41 -11.54 -10.83 -11.44
N ASN A 42 -11.91 -11.56 -12.49
CA ASN A 42 -11.75 -13.00 -12.54
C ASN A 42 -10.95 -13.39 -13.78
N LYS A 43 -9.65 -13.07 -13.77
CA LYS A 43 -8.58 -13.52 -14.68
C LYS A 43 -8.24 -12.54 -15.82
N LEU A 44 -6.95 -12.20 -15.90
CA LEU A 44 -6.33 -11.54 -17.05
C LEU A 44 -6.23 -12.55 -18.20
N GLU A 45 -6.97 -12.33 -19.28
CA GLU A 45 -6.79 -12.99 -20.57
C GLU A 45 -6.63 -11.91 -21.65
N GLU A 46 -5.65 -12.06 -22.55
CA GLU A 46 -5.50 -11.16 -23.69
C GLU A 46 -6.71 -11.32 -24.62
N MET A 47 -7.39 -10.21 -24.91
CA MET A 47 -8.57 -10.18 -25.78
C MET A 47 -8.46 -9.06 -26.82
N GLU A 48 -8.88 -9.34 -28.05
CA GLU A 48 -9.17 -8.30 -29.04
C GLU A 48 -10.50 -7.61 -28.68
N ALA A 49 -10.44 -6.32 -28.36
CA ALA A 49 -11.61 -5.55 -27.92
C ALA A 49 -12.50 -5.08 -29.10
N VAL A 50 -13.82 -5.16 -28.91
CA VAL A 50 -14.82 -4.49 -29.78
C VAL A 50 -15.12 -3.10 -29.22
N VAL A 51 -15.10 -2.08 -30.09
CA VAL A 51 -14.90 -0.65 -29.74
C VAL A 51 -16.22 0.13 -29.53
N PHE A 52 -16.23 1.11 -28.60
CA PHE A 52 -17.25 2.17 -28.47
C PHE A 52 -16.68 3.59 -28.74
N THR A 53 -17.54 4.51 -29.15
CA THR A 53 -17.23 5.80 -29.82
C THR A 53 -17.21 7.04 -28.90
N TYR A 54 -16.46 7.02 -27.80
CA TYR A 54 -16.29 8.24 -26.96
C TYR A 54 -14.86 8.43 -26.44
N THR A 55 -13.91 8.65 -27.37
CA THR A 55 -12.58 9.23 -27.10
C THR A 55 -12.04 9.85 -28.41
N ALA A 56 -11.20 10.89 -28.31
CA ALA A 56 -10.55 11.52 -29.47
C ALA A 56 -9.57 10.59 -30.24
N PHE A 57 -9.29 9.42 -29.66
CA PHE A 57 -8.71 8.24 -30.29
C PHE A 57 -9.55 7.03 -29.90
N THR A 58 -9.93 6.18 -30.84
CA THR A 58 -10.51 4.85 -30.56
C THR A 58 -9.52 3.99 -29.76
N TYR A 59 -10.00 3.03 -28.97
CA TYR A 59 -9.11 2.04 -28.34
C TYR A 59 -8.25 1.31 -29.38
N TYR A 60 -8.78 1.09 -30.58
CA TYR A 60 -8.04 0.57 -31.73
C TYR A 60 -6.87 1.50 -32.15
N GLU A 61 -7.09 2.80 -32.26
CA GLU A 61 -6.01 3.76 -32.58
C GLU A 61 -4.98 3.91 -31.46
N LEU A 62 -5.38 3.72 -30.20
CA LEU A 62 -4.48 3.66 -29.05
C LEU A 62 -3.68 2.36 -29.02
N ASP A 63 -4.32 1.21 -29.26
CA ASP A 63 -3.72 -0.12 -29.28
C ASP A 63 -2.72 -0.30 -30.45
N GLN A 64 -3.07 0.21 -31.64
CA GLN A 64 -2.15 0.28 -32.78
C GLN A 64 -0.93 1.16 -32.52
N LYS A 65 -1.01 2.10 -31.57
CA LYS A 65 0.08 3.03 -31.20
C LYS A 65 0.83 2.60 -29.94
N TYR A 66 0.15 1.92 -29.02
CA TYR A 66 0.61 1.42 -27.73
C TYR A 66 -0.21 0.15 -27.42
N PRO A 67 0.33 -1.06 -27.57
CA PRO A 67 -0.41 -2.27 -27.21
C PRO A 67 -0.87 -2.16 -25.74
N LEU A 68 -2.18 -2.06 -25.52
CA LEU A 68 -2.76 -1.86 -24.19
C LEU A 68 -3.08 -3.22 -23.57
N LEU A 69 -2.70 -3.44 -22.30
CA LEU A 69 -3.22 -4.55 -21.51
C LEU A 69 -4.68 -4.24 -21.14
N ILE A 70 -5.62 -4.92 -21.79
CA ILE A 70 -7.06 -4.78 -21.59
C ILE A 70 -7.59 -6.09 -20.98
N ASP A 71 -8.32 -6.00 -19.86
CA ASP A 71 -8.78 -7.13 -19.04
C ASP A 71 -10.27 -7.47 -19.25
N THR A 72 -10.66 -8.72 -18.98
CA THR A 72 -12.02 -9.30 -19.07
C THR A 72 -13.06 -8.57 -18.20
N SER A 73 -12.63 -7.83 -17.18
CA SER A 73 -13.49 -6.93 -16.38
C SER A 73 -14.22 -5.89 -17.24
N LEU A 74 -13.62 -5.50 -18.37
CA LEU A 74 -14.22 -4.54 -19.28
C LEU A 74 -15.43 -5.10 -20.00
N ASP A 75 -15.52 -6.41 -20.28
CA ASP A 75 -16.69 -7.01 -20.93
C ASP A 75 -17.94 -6.96 -20.05
N ASN A 76 -17.78 -7.32 -18.77
CA ASN A 76 -18.87 -7.26 -17.80
C ASN A 76 -19.26 -5.81 -17.50
N THR A 77 -18.28 -4.91 -17.45
CA THR A 77 -18.53 -3.47 -17.33
C THR A 77 -19.26 -2.95 -18.57
N GLU A 78 -18.88 -3.36 -19.77
CA GLU A 78 -19.51 -2.96 -21.01
C GLU A 78 -20.96 -3.46 -21.09
N ALA A 79 -21.21 -4.71 -20.68
CA ALA A 79 -22.55 -5.26 -20.57
C ALA A 79 -23.42 -4.46 -19.59
N LEU A 80 -22.87 -4.09 -18.43
CA LEU A 80 -23.55 -3.22 -17.46
C LEU A 80 -23.88 -1.85 -18.06
N LEU A 81 -22.91 -1.23 -18.73
CA LEU A 81 -23.09 0.08 -19.37
C LEU A 81 -24.14 0.02 -20.49
N LYS A 82 -24.11 -1.00 -21.36
CA LYS A 82 -25.11 -1.24 -22.42
C LYS A 82 -26.51 -1.43 -21.86
N ASN A 83 -26.63 -2.07 -20.70
CA ASN A 83 -27.91 -2.31 -20.04
C ASN A 83 -28.38 -1.15 -19.14
N THR A 84 -27.58 -0.08 -18.99
CA THR A 84 -27.94 1.10 -18.21
C THR A 84 -28.53 2.17 -19.12
N THR A 85 -29.66 2.77 -18.72
CA THR A 85 -30.32 3.79 -19.56
C THR A 85 -29.44 5.04 -19.69
N LEU A 86 -29.58 5.79 -20.79
CA LEU A 86 -28.82 7.03 -20.99
C LEU A 86 -29.05 8.06 -19.86
N ASP A 87 -30.28 8.13 -19.34
CA ASP A 87 -30.62 9.07 -18.26
C ASP A 87 -30.00 8.64 -16.91
N ASP A 88 -29.93 7.33 -16.64
CA ASP A 88 -29.21 6.82 -15.47
C ASP A 88 -27.70 7.06 -15.60
N LEU A 89 -27.12 6.80 -16.78
CA LEU A 89 -25.71 7.08 -17.06
C LEU A 89 -25.37 8.57 -16.87
N ARG A 90 -26.20 9.48 -17.40
CA ARG A 90 -26.06 10.93 -17.15
C ARG A 90 -26.08 11.23 -15.65
N THR A 91 -27.05 10.66 -14.94
CA THR A 91 -27.17 10.83 -13.48
C THR A 91 -25.91 10.37 -12.75
N ILE A 92 -25.32 9.24 -13.13
CA ILE A 92 -24.10 8.68 -12.53
C ILE A 92 -22.89 9.57 -12.83
N VAL A 93 -22.70 9.96 -14.09
CA VAL A 93 -21.58 10.80 -14.54
C VAL A 93 -21.65 12.19 -13.88
N GLU A 94 -22.83 12.80 -13.82
CA GLU A 94 -23.03 14.07 -13.11
C GLU A 94 -22.59 13.97 -11.64
N TYR A 95 -22.96 12.89 -10.95
CA TYR A 95 -22.52 12.69 -9.58
C TYR A 95 -21.01 12.48 -9.46
N LYS A 96 -20.42 11.63 -10.30
CA LYS A 96 -18.97 11.39 -10.28
C LYS A 96 -18.20 12.69 -10.51
N LEU A 97 -18.66 13.53 -11.43
CA LEU A 97 -18.06 14.85 -11.69
C LEU A 97 -18.20 15.81 -10.51
N ILE A 98 -19.41 15.91 -9.94
CA ILE A 98 -19.66 16.75 -8.75
C ILE A 98 -18.80 16.29 -7.57
N HIS A 99 -18.75 14.98 -7.33
CA HIS A 99 -17.95 14.40 -6.24
C HIS A 99 -16.46 14.69 -6.45
N ALA A 100 -15.92 14.42 -7.64
CA ALA A 100 -14.52 14.69 -7.99
C ALA A 100 -14.14 16.18 -7.83
N SER A 101 -15.07 17.09 -8.15
CA SER A 101 -14.84 18.53 -8.06
C SER A 101 -15.10 19.13 -6.68
N SER A 102 -15.85 18.42 -5.81
CA SER A 102 -16.44 19.00 -4.60
C SER A 102 -15.42 19.59 -3.61
N ASN A 103 -14.19 19.08 -3.60
CA ASN A 103 -13.12 19.58 -2.76
C ASN A 103 -12.59 20.97 -3.20
N HIS A 104 -12.82 21.35 -4.46
CA HIS A 104 -12.34 22.60 -5.05
C HIS A 104 -13.44 23.65 -5.25
N LEU A 105 -14.68 23.32 -4.90
CA LEU A 105 -15.85 24.20 -5.03
C LEU A 105 -16.07 25.05 -3.76
N THR A 106 -17.29 25.54 -3.55
CA THR A 106 -17.64 26.37 -2.40
C THR A 106 -17.56 25.58 -1.07
N PRO A 107 -17.50 26.26 0.09
CA PRO A 107 -17.44 25.59 1.39
C PRO A 107 -18.55 24.56 1.63
N GLU A 108 -19.73 24.76 1.05
CA GLU A 108 -20.89 23.87 1.15
C GLU A 108 -20.58 22.51 0.51
N PHE A 109 -20.03 22.50 -0.72
CA PHE A 109 -19.62 21.26 -1.40
C PHE A 109 -18.52 20.52 -0.63
N ARG A 110 -17.47 21.24 -0.20
CA ARG A 110 -16.39 20.66 0.62
C ARG A 110 -16.92 20.05 1.91
N THR A 111 -17.88 20.72 2.56
CA THR A 111 -18.45 20.24 3.84
C THR A 111 -19.35 19.05 3.62
N ALA A 112 -20.15 19.05 2.54
CA ALA A 112 -20.99 17.91 2.20
C ALA A 112 -20.16 16.67 1.82
N ASN A 113 -19.05 16.84 1.08
CA ASN A 113 -18.10 15.76 0.80
C ASN A 113 -17.49 15.22 2.10
N TRP A 114 -16.87 16.10 2.90
CA TRP A 114 -16.22 15.71 4.16
C TRP A 114 -17.17 15.03 5.14
N ASN A 115 -18.42 15.48 5.23
CA ASN A 115 -19.42 14.87 6.12
C ASN A 115 -19.67 13.39 5.83
N PHE A 116 -19.44 12.93 4.60
CA PHE A 116 -19.56 11.52 4.25
C PHE A 116 -18.19 10.85 4.21
N PHE A 117 -17.28 11.28 3.34
CA PHE A 117 -16.00 10.61 3.13
C PHE A 117 -15.08 10.75 4.35
N GLY A 118 -14.70 11.97 4.74
CA GLY A 118 -13.85 12.14 5.93
C GLY A 118 -14.52 11.65 7.22
N LYS A 119 -15.74 12.09 7.52
CA LYS A 119 -16.37 11.85 8.83
C LYS A 119 -16.95 10.45 9.01
N ILE A 120 -17.62 9.91 7.99
CA ILE A 120 -18.32 8.61 8.09
C ILE A 120 -17.43 7.48 7.60
N ILE A 121 -16.79 7.63 6.42
CA ILE A 121 -15.93 6.59 5.85
C ILE A 121 -14.60 6.54 6.60
N ASP A 122 -13.88 7.67 6.70
CA ASP A 122 -12.55 7.71 7.31
C ASP A 122 -12.60 7.87 8.84
N GLY A 123 -13.80 8.16 9.39
CA GLY A 123 -14.03 8.28 10.83
C GLY A 123 -13.46 9.56 11.47
N GLU A 124 -13.09 10.56 10.66
CA GLU A 124 -12.51 11.82 11.11
C GLU A 124 -13.47 12.58 12.05
N LYS A 125 -12.91 13.14 13.13
CA LYS A 125 -13.69 13.93 14.09
C LYS A 125 -13.70 15.41 13.78
N VAL A 126 -12.67 15.89 13.10
CA VAL A 126 -12.44 17.31 12.81
C VAL A 126 -12.11 17.45 11.34
N LYS A 127 -12.77 18.40 10.68
CA LYS A 127 -12.52 18.71 9.27
C LYS A 127 -11.12 19.32 9.12
N PRO A 128 -10.33 18.91 8.11
CA PRO A 128 -9.05 19.54 7.83
C PRO A 128 -9.17 21.06 7.68
N THR A 129 -8.18 21.77 8.20
CA THR A 129 -8.05 23.21 7.99
C THR A 129 -7.76 23.50 6.52
N ARG A 130 -7.97 24.76 6.10
CA ARG A 130 -7.64 25.18 4.73
C ARG A 130 -6.15 25.00 4.43
N GLU A 131 -5.29 25.25 5.41
CA GLU A 131 -3.84 25.08 5.28
C GLU A 131 -3.48 23.61 5.05
N GLN A 132 -3.97 22.69 5.87
CA GLN A 132 -3.76 21.24 5.69
C GLN A 132 -4.24 20.76 4.33
N PHE A 133 -5.42 21.22 3.88
CA PHE A 133 -5.92 20.93 2.54
C PHE A 133 -4.99 21.45 1.45
N CYS A 134 -4.56 22.71 1.53
CA CYS A 134 -3.67 23.29 0.52
C CYS A 134 -2.30 22.60 0.48
N ILE A 135 -1.74 22.20 1.62
CA ILE A 135 -0.49 21.42 1.67
C ILE A 135 -0.66 20.09 0.93
N ALA A 136 -1.73 19.34 1.22
CA ALA A 136 -2.00 18.07 0.57
C ALA A 136 -2.24 18.22 -0.95
N GLU A 137 -2.92 19.27 -1.39
CA GLU A 137 -3.14 19.54 -2.82
C GLU A 137 -1.86 19.93 -3.55
N VAL A 138 -0.99 20.73 -2.93
CA VAL A 138 0.32 21.09 -3.50
C VAL A 138 1.19 19.85 -3.63
N ASP A 139 1.26 19.03 -2.58
CA ASP A 139 2.01 17.77 -2.60
C ASP A 139 1.49 16.81 -3.69
N LYS A 140 0.17 16.65 -3.80
CA LYS A 140 -0.43 15.82 -4.84
C LYS A 140 -0.21 16.32 -6.27
N THR A 141 -0.17 17.64 -6.47
CA THR A 141 -0.12 18.25 -7.81
C THR A 141 1.29 18.50 -8.29
N VAL A 142 2.18 18.93 -7.40
CA VAL A 142 3.55 19.36 -7.68
C VAL A 142 4.54 18.90 -6.59
N GLY A 143 4.26 17.77 -5.93
CA GLY A 143 5.05 17.24 -4.81
C GLY A 143 6.52 17.03 -5.13
N GLU A 144 6.86 16.58 -6.35
CA GLU A 144 8.25 16.45 -6.79
C GLU A 144 9.01 17.78 -6.77
N LEU A 145 8.36 18.86 -7.23
CA LEU A 145 8.96 20.20 -7.19
C LEU A 145 9.10 20.69 -5.75
N LEU A 146 8.06 20.50 -4.92
CA LEU A 146 8.11 20.84 -3.50
C LEU A 146 9.21 20.06 -2.78
N GLY A 147 9.36 18.77 -3.10
CA GLY A 147 10.37 17.86 -2.57
C GLY A 147 11.78 18.34 -2.88
N GLN A 148 12.05 18.82 -4.09
CA GLN A 148 13.36 19.39 -4.44
C GLN A 148 13.71 20.58 -3.53
N TYR A 149 12.78 21.54 -3.36
CA TYR A 149 13.01 22.67 -2.44
C TYR A 149 13.21 22.20 -1.00
N TYR A 150 12.44 21.21 -0.55
CA TYR A 150 12.60 20.65 0.78
C TYR A 150 13.98 20.03 0.97
N LEU A 151 14.47 19.26 0.00
CA LEU A 151 15.81 18.67 0.03
C LEU A 151 16.90 19.75 0.05
N ASP A 152 16.79 20.80 -0.76
CA ASP A 152 17.77 21.89 -0.75
C ASP A 152 17.89 22.58 0.62
N GLU A 153 16.79 22.63 1.38
CA GLU A 153 16.73 23.26 2.71
C GLU A 153 17.19 22.35 3.86
N VAL A 154 16.90 21.04 3.80
CA VAL A 154 17.13 20.13 4.95
C VAL A 154 18.07 18.96 4.68
N TRP A 155 18.42 18.68 3.42
CA TRP A 155 19.20 17.51 3.03
C TRP A 155 20.67 17.88 2.81
N SER A 156 21.50 17.65 3.83
CA SER A 156 22.94 17.89 3.74
C SER A 156 23.66 16.87 2.85
N ALA A 157 24.82 17.25 2.30
CA ALA A 157 25.68 16.35 1.54
C ALA A 157 26.14 15.15 2.41
N GLU A 158 26.36 15.37 3.70
CA GLU A 158 26.71 14.35 4.67
C GLU A 158 25.57 13.34 4.87
N THR A 159 24.32 13.81 4.98
CA THR A 159 23.13 12.95 5.07
C THR A 159 22.96 12.12 3.80
N ALA A 160 23.10 12.75 2.63
CA ALA A 160 23.03 12.05 1.34
C ALA A 160 24.05 10.91 1.26
N LYS A 161 25.31 11.19 1.61
CA LYS A 161 26.39 10.20 1.61
C LYS A 161 26.10 9.03 2.56
N ALA A 162 25.64 9.31 3.78
CA ALA A 162 25.36 8.28 4.78
C ALA A 162 24.22 7.34 4.35
N VAL A 163 23.16 7.87 3.73
CA VAL A 163 22.05 7.06 3.22
C VAL A 163 22.48 6.24 2.00
N ASP A 164 23.25 6.81 1.08
CA ASP A 164 23.81 6.10 -0.07
C ASP A 164 24.67 4.89 0.34
N GLU A 165 25.50 5.06 1.38
CA GLU A 165 26.31 3.97 1.94
C GLU A 165 25.45 2.88 2.58
N LEU A 166 24.37 3.26 3.28
CA LEU A 166 23.41 2.32 3.84
C LEU A 166 22.68 1.53 2.74
N VAL A 167 22.25 2.19 1.68
CA VAL A 167 21.61 1.54 0.51
C VAL A 167 22.57 0.54 -0.13
N LYS A 168 23.79 0.96 -0.48
CA LYS A 168 24.81 0.07 -1.07
C LYS A 168 25.15 -1.11 -0.16
N ALA A 169 25.18 -0.88 1.15
CA ALA A 169 25.42 -1.94 2.13
C ALA A 169 24.31 -3.00 2.08
N LEU A 170 23.04 -2.57 1.95
CA LEU A 170 21.87 -3.44 1.91
C LEU A 170 21.69 -4.12 0.54
N GLU A 171 21.96 -3.44 -0.57
CA GLU A 171 22.00 -4.07 -1.90
C GLU A 171 23.04 -5.18 -1.96
N SER A 172 24.24 -4.91 -1.42
CA SER A 172 25.29 -5.91 -1.24
C SER A 172 24.80 -7.05 -0.34
N SER A 173 24.10 -6.75 0.75
CA SER A 173 23.49 -7.79 1.60
C SER A 173 22.49 -8.66 0.90
N THR A 174 21.63 -8.08 0.07
CA THR A 174 20.57 -8.81 -0.59
C THR A 174 21.20 -9.71 -1.62
N SER A 175 22.16 -9.19 -2.40
CA SER A 175 22.97 -9.96 -3.34
C SER A 175 23.71 -11.10 -2.65
N THR A 176 24.41 -10.81 -1.55
CA THR A 176 25.08 -11.80 -0.71
C THR A 176 24.08 -12.74 -0.05
N GLY A 177 22.93 -12.27 0.42
CA GLY A 177 21.91 -13.06 1.12
C GLY A 177 21.18 -14.03 0.20
N ILE A 178 20.93 -13.62 -1.06
CA ILE A 178 20.51 -14.49 -2.17
C ILE A 178 21.62 -15.52 -2.43
N ALA A 179 22.87 -15.08 -2.45
CA ALA A 179 24.03 -15.95 -2.59
C ALA A 179 24.45 -16.69 -1.30
N THR A 180 23.80 -16.51 -0.13
CA THR A 180 24.25 -17.11 1.15
C THR A 180 23.13 -17.69 2.00
N THR A 181 21.90 -17.73 1.48
CA THR A 181 20.97 -18.79 1.86
C THR A 181 21.65 -20.13 1.65
N ASP A 182 21.36 -21.14 2.48
CA ASP A 182 22.06 -22.45 2.73
C ASP A 182 22.55 -23.28 1.51
N TRP A 183 22.42 -22.74 0.30
CA TRP A 183 22.86 -23.21 -1.00
C TRP A 183 24.02 -22.44 -1.66
N LEU A 184 24.58 -21.33 -1.12
CA LEU A 184 25.80 -20.66 -1.62
C LEU A 184 26.55 -19.90 -0.48
N ASP A 185 27.81 -19.44 -0.66
CA ASP A 185 28.71 -18.96 0.41
C ASP A 185 29.32 -17.53 0.26
N ASP A 186 30.11 -17.11 1.26
CA ASP A 186 30.20 -15.74 1.84
C ASP A 186 31.65 -15.17 1.90
N SER A 187 31.85 -13.84 1.74
CA SER A 187 32.91 -12.97 2.33
C SER A 187 33.01 -11.58 1.63
N THR A 188 33.38 -10.40 2.17
CA THR A 188 33.74 -9.81 3.48
C THR A 188 33.66 -8.25 3.34
N ARG A 189 33.66 -7.47 4.43
CA ARG A 189 33.29 -6.02 4.51
C ARG A 189 34.23 -5.12 5.33
N ALA A 190 34.11 -3.78 5.17
CA ALA A 190 34.59 -2.72 6.09
C ALA A 190 33.79 -1.38 6.00
N ASN A 191 33.92 -0.53 7.05
CA ASN A 191 33.05 0.55 7.61
C ASN A 191 32.93 1.92 6.87
N GLU A 192 31.90 2.72 7.26
CA GLU A 192 31.99 4.17 7.57
C GLU A 192 30.84 4.63 8.53
N ALA A 193 31.07 5.75 9.25
CA ALA A 193 30.30 6.18 10.43
C ALA A 193 29.09 7.09 10.08
N VAL A 194 27.90 6.70 10.52
CA VAL A 194 26.67 7.51 10.45
C VAL A 194 26.40 8.16 11.81
N GLN A 195 25.74 9.32 11.83
CA GLN A 195 25.41 10.16 13.00
C GLN A 195 24.64 9.44 14.14
N PHE A 196 24.16 8.21 13.91
CA PHE A 196 23.47 7.34 14.87
C PHE A 196 24.15 5.96 14.93
N ASP A 197 23.95 5.22 16.03
CA ASP A 197 24.49 3.87 16.15
C ASP A 197 23.98 2.97 15.03
N ALA A 198 24.82 2.06 14.55
CA ALA A 198 24.46 1.16 13.46
C ALA A 198 23.21 0.34 13.74
N ALA A 199 23.00 -0.12 14.99
CA ALA A 199 21.79 -0.84 15.35
C ALA A 199 20.53 0.01 15.12
N GLN A 200 20.60 1.32 15.34
CA GLN A 200 19.47 2.24 15.14
C GLN A 200 19.18 2.44 13.65
N ASN A 201 20.20 2.75 12.86
CA ASN A 201 20.05 3.00 11.43
C ASN A 201 19.57 1.74 10.69
N PHE A 202 20.14 0.58 11.02
CA PHE A 202 19.73 -0.68 10.42
C PHE A 202 18.36 -1.13 10.91
N GLY A 203 18.06 -0.96 12.21
CA GLY A 203 16.76 -1.33 12.80
C GLY A 203 15.60 -0.52 12.25
N ALA A 204 15.80 0.77 11.95
CA ALA A 204 14.80 1.63 11.34
C ALA A 204 14.94 1.67 9.80
N THR A 205 15.80 2.55 9.28
CA THR A 205 15.94 2.84 7.85
C THR A 205 16.39 1.62 7.06
N GLY A 206 17.32 0.82 7.59
CA GLY A 206 17.83 -0.34 6.87
C GLY A 206 16.78 -1.43 6.64
N VAL A 207 15.84 -1.62 7.59
CA VAL A 207 14.70 -2.50 7.37
C VAL A 207 13.80 -2.00 6.25
N HIS A 208 13.56 -0.68 6.15
CA HIS A 208 12.73 -0.10 5.09
C HIS A 208 13.41 -0.23 3.72
N ILE A 209 14.69 0.12 3.60
CA ILE A 209 15.43 -0.08 2.35
C ILE A 209 15.43 -1.57 1.95
N GLY A 210 15.67 -2.47 2.90
CA GLY A 210 15.60 -3.91 2.65
C GLY A 210 14.21 -4.38 2.22
N HIS A 211 13.15 -3.75 2.73
CA HIS A 211 11.76 -4.01 2.34
C HIS A 211 11.53 -3.62 0.87
N GLU A 212 11.92 -2.42 0.47
CA GLU A 212 11.82 -1.96 -0.93
C GLU A 212 12.62 -2.84 -1.89
N ILE A 213 13.85 -3.23 -1.51
CA ILE A 213 14.65 -4.15 -2.31
C ILE A 213 13.95 -5.51 -2.44
N THR A 214 13.29 -5.98 -1.38
CA THR A 214 12.59 -7.27 -1.38
C THR A 214 11.35 -7.26 -2.30
N HIS A 215 10.74 -6.10 -2.56
CA HIS A 215 9.64 -6.01 -3.53
C HIS A 215 10.04 -6.49 -4.93
N GLY A 216 11.30 -6.32 -5.34
CA GLY A 216 11.82 -6.90 -6.59
C GLY A 216 11.76 -8.44 -6.65
N PHE A 217 11.52 -9.11 -5.53
CA PHE A 217 11.54 -10.57 -5.39
C PHE A 217 10.29 -11.14 -4.70
N ASP A 218 9.26 -10.34 -4.48
CA ASP A 218 8.04 -10.75 -3.78
C ASP A 218 7.10 -11.61 -4.66
N ASN A 219 5.83 -11.78 -4.24
CA ASN A 219 4.91 -12.62 -4.98
C ASN A 219 4.50 -12.05 -6.38
N ILE A 220 4.81 -10.79 -6.66
CA ILE A 220 4.55 -10.06 -7.90
C ILE A 220 5.87 -9.70 -8.60
N GLY A 221 6.78 -9.02 -7.91
CA GLY A 221 8.01 -8.45 -8.47
C GLY A 221 8.96 -9.49 -9.05
N ARG A 222 8.97 -10.72 -8.53
CA ARG A 222 9.81 -11.83 -9.06
C ARG A 222 9.54 -12.18 -10.54
N ASN A 223 8.40 -11.76 -11.07
CA ASN A 223 8.03 -11.99 -12.46
C ASN A 223 8.67 -10.97 -13.42
N TYR A 224 9.29 -9.92 -12.89
CA TYR A 224 9.97 -8.88 -13.65
C TYR A 224 11.48 -9.09 -13.61
N ASP A 225 12.17 -8.74 -14.70
CA ASP A 225 13.61 -8.70 -14.73
C ASP A 225 14.17 -7.33 -14.32
N GLY A 226 15.50 -7.20 -14.26
CA GLY A 226 16.18 -5.97 -13.85
C GLY A 226 15.96 -4.74 -14.75
N ASP A 227 15.38 -4.93 -15.94
CA ASP A 227 14.95 -3.83 -16.82
C ASP A 227 13.47 -3.47 -16.61
N GLY A 228 12.80 -4.10 -15.64
CA GLY A 228 11.38 -3.93 -15.37
C GLY A 228 10.45 -4.63 -16.36
N LYS A 229 10.95 -5.59 -17.16
CA LYS A 229 10.13 -6.33 -18.13
C LYS A 229 9.55 -7.59 -17.50
N LEU A 230 8.27 -7.87 -17.76
CA LEU A 230 7.65 -9.13 -17.37
C LEU A 230 8.36 -10.29 -18.11
N ASN A 231 9.18 -11.02 -17.36
CA ASN A 231 10.04 -12.07 -17.87
C ASN A 231 10.28 -13.08 -16.74
N PRO A 232 9.37 -14.04 -16.53
CA PRO A 232 9.50 -15.02 -15.47
C PRO A 232 10.75 -15.91 -15.68
N ARG A 233 11.85 -15.61 -14.97
CA ARG A 233 13.14 -16.31 -15.12
C ARG A 233 13.32 -17.51 -14.19
N TRP A 234 12.40 -17.71 -13.25
CA TRP A 234 12.49 -18.79 -12.27
C TRP A 234 12.07 -20.13 -12.89
N SER A 235 12.80 -21.20 -12.59
CA SER A 235 12.39 -22.55 -13.03
C SER A 235 11.04 -22.92 -12.41
N ASN A 236 10.23 -23.70 -13.13
CA ASN A 236 8.92 -24.13 -12.62
C ASN A 236 9.02 -24.82 -11.25
N ALA A 237 10.07 -25.64 -11.04
CA ALA A 237 10.32 -26.29 -9.75
C ALA A 237 10.61 -25.26 -8.64
N THR A 238 11.46 -24.26 -8.90
CA THR A 238 11.78 -23.22 -7.91
C THR A 238 10.57 -22.35 -7.60
N ASP A 239 9.83 -21.91 -8.61
CA ASP A 239 8.64 -21.06 -8.45
C ASP A 239 7.52 -21.80 -7.72
N THR A 240 7.06 -22.93 -8.27
CA THR A 240 5.86 -23.59 -7.76
C THR A 240 6.11 -24.40 -6.50
N THR A 241 7.29 -25.02 -6.36
CA THR A 241 7.55 -25.92 -5.24
C THR A 241 8.24 -25.19 -4.10
N THR A 242 9.19 -24.29 -4.35
CA THR A 242 9.93 -23.65 -3.24
C THR A 242 9.37 -22.28 -2.87
N PHE A 243 9.22 -21.38 -3.83
CA PHE A 243 8.77 -20.03 -3.56
C PHE A 243 7.34 -20.03 -3.02
N LYS A 244 6.39 -20.61 -3.76
CA LYS A 244 4.97 -20.63 -3.34
C LYS A 244 4.76 -21.30 -1.99
N GLN A 245 5.48 -22.37 -1.66
CA GLN A 245 5.39 -23.00 -0.33
C GLN A 245 5.88 -22.07 0.80
N LYS A 246 7.00 -21.37 0.60
CA LYS A 246 7.52 -20.42 1.59
C LYS A 246 6.60 -19.19 1.72
N ALA A 247 6.11 -18.68 0.60
CA ALA A 247 5.15 -17.58 0.56
C ALA A 247 3.83 -17.97 1.26
N GLN A 248 3.33 -19.19 1.03
CA GLN A 248 2.13 -19.69 1.69
C GLN A 248 2.28 -19.69 3.21
N CYS A 249 3.47 -20.02 3.73
CA CYS A 249 3.68 -19.95 5.18
C CYS A 249 3.47 -18.54 5.74
N PHE A 250 3.92 -17.50 5.03
CA PHE A 250 3.70 -16.11 5.44
C PHE A 250 2.22 -15.72 5.38
N SER A 251 1.50 -16.19 4.36
CA SER A 251 0.04 -16.05 4.28
C SER A 251 -0.63 -16.70 5.50
N ASP A 252 -0.36 -17.99 5.75
CA ASP A 252 -0.95 -18.77 6.84
C ASP A 252 -0.62 -18.21 8.23
N GLN A 253 0.56 -17.60 8.37
CA GLN A 253 0.96 -16.89 9.58
C GLN A 253 0.09 -15.66 9.80
N ASN A 254 -0.14 -14.85 8.76
CA ASN A 254 -0.89 -13.61 8.86
C ASN A 254 -2.40 -13.84 9.01
N ASP A 255 -2.95 -14.88 8.40
CA ASP A 255 -4.35 -15.28 8.57
C ASP A 255 -4.73 -15.58 10.03
N LYS A 256 -3.74 -15.77 10.91
CA LYS A 256 -3.97 -16.00 12.35
C LYS A 256 -4.04 -14.70 13.16
N PHE A 257 -3.70 -13.56 12.58
CA PHE A 257 -3.76 -12.27 13.27
C PHE A 257 -5.18 -11.72 13.31
N VAL A 258 -5.77 -11.76 14.51
CA VAL A 258 -7.13 -11.28 14.76
C VAL A 258 -7.13 -9.76 14.92
N VAL A 259 -7.85 -9.07 14.05
CA VAL A 259 -8.11 -7.63 14.13
C VAL A 259 -9.31 -7.39 15.06
N LYS A 260 -9.12 -6.51 16.04
CA LYS A 260 -10.14 -6.10 17.00
C LYS A 260 -10.31 -4.59 17.00
N SER A 261 -11.52 -4.14 17.29
CA SER A 261 -11.79 -2.73 17.61
C SER A 261 -10.88 -2.26 18.75
N GLU A 262 -10.30 -1.06 18.59
CA GLU A 262 -9.53 -0.40 19.68
C GLU A 262 -10.45 0.25 20.71
N VAL A 263 -11.75 0.37 20.40
CA VAL A 263 -12.74 1.03 21.26
C VAL A 263 -13.55 0.03 22.07
N THR A 264 -14.12 -0.99 21.42
CA THR A 264 -15.01 -1.98 22.05
C THR A 264 -14.30 -3.30 22.36
N GLY A 265 -13.20 -3.60 21.68
CA GLY A 265 -12.52 -4.90 21.75
C GLY A 265 -13.19 -6.00 20.93
N ASP A 266 -14.25 -5.69 20.19
CA ASP A 266 -14.95 -6.65 19.33
C ASP A 266 -14.03 -7.19 18.24
N VAL A 267 -14.19 -8.47 17.92
CA VAL A 267 -13.46 -9.13 16.83
C VAL A 267 -14.15 -8.79 15.51
N TRP A 268 -13.39 -8.29 14.54
CA TRP A 268 -13.91 -7.93 13.22
C TRP A 268 -13.48 -8.88 12.11
N GLY A 269 -12.40 -9.62 12.33
CA GLY A 269 -11.91 -10.59 11.38
C GLY A 269 -10.42 -10.82 11.60
N ASN A 270 -9.81 -11.43 10.60
CA ASN A 270 -8.39 -11.70 10.58
C ASN A 270 -7.75 -10.88 9.45
N VAL A 271 -6.46 -10.59 9.59
CA VAL A 271 -5.66 -10.10 8.45
C VAL A 271 -5.79 -11.11 7.32
N ASN A 272 -6.01 -10.64 6.09
CA ASN A 272 -6.03 -11.49 4.92
C ASN A 272 -4.59 -11.75 4.47
N GLY A 273 -4.08 -12.94 4.74
CA GLY A 273 -2.70 -13.36 4.47
C GLY A 273 -2.37 -13.40 2.99
N GLU A 274 -3.33 -13.73 2.13
CA GLU A 274 -3.15 -13.75 0.67
C GLU A 274 -3.05 -12.33 0.11
N LEU A 275 -3.98 -11.46 0.52
CA LEU A 275 -3.99 -10.05 0.15
C LEU A 275 -2.71 -9.35 0.60
N SER A 276 -2.29 -9.58 1.83
CA SER A 276 -1.12 -8.91 2.43
C SER A 276 0.22 -9.59 2.16
N LEU A 277 0.24 -10.60 1.29
CA LEU A 277 1.42 -11.44 1.07
C LEU A 277 2.61 -10.64 0.53
N VAL A 278 2.34 -9.69 -0.37
CA VAL A 278 3.36 -8.83 -1.02
C VAL A 278 4.16 -8.04 0.01
N GLU A 279 3.45 -7.37 0.92
CA GLU A 279 4.02 -6.57 2.00
C GLU A 279 4.66 -7.43 3.08
N THR A 280 4.05 -8.57 3.39
CA THR A 280 4.57 -9.48 4.40
C THR A 280 5.90 -10.09 3.98
N ILE A 281 6.04 -10.49 2.71
CA ILE A 281 7.31 -10.99 2.17
C ILE A 281 8.36 -9.88 2.27
N ALA A 282 8.01 -8.65 1.87
CA ALA A 282 8.89 -7.50 1.91
C ALA A 282 9.34 -7.14 3.34
N ASP A 283 8.44 -7.11 4.32
CA ASP A 283 8.77 -6.88 5.74
C ASP A 283 9.74 -7.92 6.29
N ASN A 284 9.47 -9.20 6.03
CA ASN A 284 10.30 -10.29 6.55
C ASN A 284 11.66 -10.35 5.86
N GLY A 285 11.70 -10.11 4.54
CA GLY A 285 12.93 -10.01 3.77
C GLY A 285 13.78 -8.82 4.21
N GLY A 286 13.18 -7.63 4.31
CA GLY A 286 13.86 -6.42 4.73
C GLY A 286 14.41 -6.49 6.15
N LEU A 287 13.63 -7.02 7.10
CA LEU A 287 14.08 -7.20 8.48
C LEU A 287 15.27 -8.17 8.56
N LYS A 288 15.18 -9.31 7.87
CA LYS A 288 16.22 -10.35 7.89
C LYS A 288 17.51 -9.87 7.20
N THR A 289 17.40 -9.21 6.06
CA THR A 289 18.53 -8.66 5.31
C THR A 289 19.22 -7.55 6.10
N SER A 290 18.44 -6.61 6.64
CA SER A 290 19.00 -5.52 7.44
C SER A 290 19.72 -6.02 8.69
N PHE A 291 19.12 -6.96 9.43
CA PHE A 291 19.76 -7.54 10.62
C PHE A 291 21.05 -8.29 10.27
N ARG A 292 21.08 -9.02 9.15
CA ARG A 292 22.28 -9.72 8.68
C ARG A 292 23.43 -8.75 8.38
N GLU A 293 23.20 -7.63 7.70
CA GLU A 293 24.30 -6.68 7.47
C GLU A 293 24.74 -5.97 8.73
N TYR A 294 23.79 -5.59 9.58
CA TYR A 294 24.11 -4.99 10.86
C TYR A 294 25.13 -5.86 11.62
N LEU A 295 24.87 -7.18 11.74
CA LEU A 295 25.79 -8.11 12.38
C LEU A 295 27.15 -8.24 11.69
N LYS A 296 27.19 -8.05 10.37
CA LYS A 296 28.38 -8.36 9.58
C LYS A 296 29.27 -7.15 9.25
N LYS A 297 28.73 -5.93 9.25
CA LYS A 297 29.33 -4.74 8.60
C LYS A 297 29.58 -3.59 9.56
N PHE A 298 28.83 -3.52 10.67
CA PHE A 298 28.88 -2.37 11.58
C PHE A 298 28.78 -2.82 13.05
N PRO A 299 29.89 -2.85 13.80
CA PRO A 299 29.80 -3.09 15.23
C PRO A 299 29.00 -1.94 15.87
N SER A 300 27.92 -2.27 16.59
CA SER A 300 27.28 -1.30 17.48
C SER A 300 28.31 -0.80 18.51
N GLN A 301 28.20 0.45 18.93
CA GLN A 301 28.96 0.97 20.07
C GLN A 301 28.55 0.32 21.40
N TYR A 302 27.41 -0.38 21.41
CA TYR A 302 26.89 -1.13 22.55
C TYR A 302 27.36 -2.60 22.53
N THR A 303 27.18 -3.31 23.65
CA THR A 303 27.43 -4.76 23.71
C THR A 303 26.54 -5.51 22.71
N GLU A 304 26.96 -6.67 22.22
CA GLU A 304 26.18 -7.46 21.23
C GLU A 304 24.70 -7.59 21.63
N ASN A 305 24.43 -8.03 22.86
CA ASN A 305 23.05 -8.16 23.38
C ASN A 305 22.28 -6.82 23.45
N ALA A 306 22.96 -5.72 23.78
CA ALA A 306 22.31 -4.41 23.87
C ALA A 306 22.07 -3.82 22.47
N GLY A 307 23.01 -3.97 21.54
CA GLY A 307 22.87 -3.57 20.14
C GLY A 307 21.76 -4.34 19.42
N ASP A 308 21.68 -5.66 19.59
CA ASP A 308 20.63 -6.47 18.97
C ASP A 308 19.24 -6.08 19.48
N LYS A 309 19.10 -5.87 20.79
CA LYS A 309 17.85 -5.35 21.37
C LYS A 309 17.50 -3.97 20.86
N LEU A 310 18.51 -3.10 20.70
CA LEU A 310 18.33 -1.76 20.16
C LEU A 310 17.84 -1.82 18.71
N PHE A 311 18.42 -2.70 17.87
CA PHE A 311 17.96 -2.92 16.50
C PHE A 311 16.47 -3.26 16.44
N TYR A 312 16.04 -4.28 17.19
CA TYR A 312 14.63 -4.70 17.17
C TYR A 312 13.69 -3.69 17.82
N LEU A 313 14.18 -2.93 18.80
CA LEU A 313 13.43 -1.82 19.39
C LEU A 313 13.17 -0.72 18.36
N LEU A 314 14.19 -0.33 17.57
CA LEU A 314 14.03 0.71 16.54
C LEU A 314 13.16 0.22 15.38
N PHE A 315 13.26 -1.06 15.01
CA PHE A 315 12.33 -1.69 14.06
C PHE A 315 10.87 -1.56 14.51
N ALA A 316 10.59 -1.84 15.78
CA ALA A 316 9.26 -1.73 16.36
C ALA A 316 8.81 -0.26 16.51
N GLN A 317 9.71 0.63 16.94
CA GLN A 317 9.41 2.04 17.17
C GLN A 317 9.13 2.80 15.86
N ALA A 318 9.84 2.47 14.78
CA ALA A 318 9.58 3.04 13.45
C ALA A 318 8.17 2.72 12.92
N ARG A 319 7.51 1.71 13.49
CA ARG A 319 6.16 1.25 13.17
C ARG A 319 5.16 1.49 14.30
N CYS A 320 5.48 2.39 15.24
CA CYS A 320 4.52 2.78 16.27
C CYS A 320 3.34 3.53 15.64
N SER A 321 2.18 2.90 15.63
CA SER A 321 0.93 3.53 15.20
C SER A 321 -0.22 3.23 16.14
N LYS A 322 -1.25 4.08 16.07
CA LYS A 322 -2.54 3.88 16.73
C LYS A 322 -3.63 4.23 15.74
N ASN A 323 -4.53 3.27 15.51
CA ASN A 323 -5.56 3.40 14.49
C ASN A 323 -6.91 3.74 15.11
N THR A 324 -7.73 4.46 14.35
CA THR A 324 -9.18 4.49 14.61
C THR A 324 -9.79 3.16 14.18
N ASP A 325 -10.96 2.88 14.74
CA ASP A 325 -11.81 1.76 14.33
C ASP A 325 -12.12 1.80 12.81
N ALA A 326 -12.41 2.97 12.24
CA ALA A 326 -12.60 3.10 10.79
C ALA A 326 -11.35 2.69 10.00
N ARG A 327 -10.17 3.17 10.43
CA ARG A 327 -8.89 2.83 9.78
C ARG A 327 -8.56 1.34 9.89
N LEU A 328 -8.81 0.72 11.03
CA LEU A 328 -8.61 -0.73 11.19
C LEU A 328 -9.51 -1.56 10.28
N ASN A 329 -10.74 -1.10 10.01
CA ASN A 329 -11.61 -1.76 9.06
C ASN A 329 -11.06 -1.66 7.62
N THR A 330 -10.50 -0.51 7.23
CA THR A 330 -9.81 -0.36 5.93
C THR A 330 -8.63 -1.33 5.79
N HIS A 331 -7.88 -1.57 6.87
CA HIS A 331 -6.76 -2.52 6.86
C HIS A 331 -7.15 -3.97 6.58
N LEU A 332 -8.44 -4.35 6.74
CA LEU A 332 -8.90 -5.69 6.34
C LEU A 332 -8.93 -5.88 4.82
N THR A 333 -8.88 -4.79 4.06
CA THR A 333 -8.87 -4.76 2.60
C THR A 333 -7.63 -4.05 2.04
N ASP A 334 -6.62 -3.78 2.87
CA ASP A 334 -5.35 -3.18 2.48
C ASP A 334 -4.29 -4.27 2.28
N LEU A 335 -3.34 -4.04 1.39
CA LEU A 335 -2.17 -4.92 1.20
C LEU A 335 -1.24 -4.87 2.43
N HIS A 336 -1.25 -3.77 3.19
CA HIS A 336 -0.47 -3.62 4.41
C HIS A 336 -1.31 -4.00 5.64
N PRO A 337 -0.90 -5.04 6.39
CA PRO A 337 -1.48 -5.33 7.69
C PRO A 337 -1.28 -4.15 8.65
N PRO A 338 -2.13 -4.01 9.69
CA PRO A 338 -1.87 -3.08 10.78
C PRO A 338 -0.45 -3.23 11.34
N ASP A 339 0.25 -2.12 11.59
CA ASP A 339 1.69 -2.13 11.89
C ASP A 339 2.11 -3.03 13.06
N ARG A 340 1.24 -3.20 14.07
CA ARG A 340 1.47 -4.16 15.17
C ARG A 340 1.68 -5.60 14.67
N PHE A 341 1.01 -5.99 13.59
CA PHE A 341 1.14 -7.29 12.97
C PHE A 341 2.34 -7.37 12.04
N ARG A 342 2.75 -6.26 11.41
CA ARG A 342 4.03 -6.16 10.69
C ARG A 342 5.21 -6.38 11.66
N VAL A 343 5.18 -5.73 12.83
CA VAL A 343 6.20 -5.91 13.88
C VAL A 343 6.18 -7.33 14.45
N THR A 344 5.03 -7.80 14.93
CA THR A 344 4.95 -9.13 15.57
C THR A 344 5.17 -10.26 14.57
N GLY A 345 4.71 -10.11 13.32
CA GLY A 345 4.93 -11.05 12.22
C GLY A 345 6.41 -11.16 11.86
N GLY A 346 7.06 -10.03 11.58
CA GLY A 346 8.49 -9.98 11.28
C GLY A 346 9.35 -10.58 12.39
N CYS A 347 9.12 -10.15 13.64
CA CYS A 347 9.87 -10.66 14.80
C CYS A 347 9.68 -12.16 15.02
N LYS A 348 8.47 -12.70 14.83
CA LYS A 348 8.22 -14.15 14.95
C LYS A 348 9.06 -14.95 13.95
N THR A 349 9.19 -14.45 12.73
CA THR A 349 9.98 -15.14 11.70
C THR A 349 11.49 -15.01 11.94
N THR A 350 11.98 -13.84 12.34
CA THR A 350 13.43 -13.58 12.42
C THR A 350 14.07 -13.98 13.74
N LEU A 351 13.34 -13.93 14.86
CA LEU A 351 13.85 -14.28 16.21
C LEU A 351 13.74 -15.78 16.52
N SER A 352 13.74 -16.64 15.50
CA SER A 352 13.77 -18.10 15.67
C SER A 352 12.52 -18.70 16.32
N LEU A 353 11.33 -18.10 16.16
CA LEU A 353 10.09 -18.86 16.37
C LEU A 353 9.83 -19.64 15.06
N PRO A 354 9.72 -20.98 15.10
CA PRO A 354 9.76 -21.85 13.93
C PRO A 354 8.44 -21.83 13.16
N VAL A 355 8.00 -20.64 12.74
CA VAL A 355 6.74 -20.49 12.00
C VAL A 355 7.01 -20.72 10.51
N CYS A 356 8.00 -20.02 9.92
CA CYS A 356 8.31 -20.09 8.49
C CYS A 356 9.80 -20.29 8.14
N SER A 357 10.65 -20.53 9.15
CA SER A 357 12.07 -20.79 8.98
C SER A 357 12.39 -22.25 9.29
N ASN A 358 13.01 -22.96 8.34
CA ASN A 358 13.67 -24.25 8.58
C ASN A 358 15.09 -24.07 9.17
N ALA A 359 15.55 -22.84 9.36
CA ALA A 359 16.89 -22.59 9.90
C ALA A 359 16.88 -22.70 11.43
N PRO A 360 17.87 -23.36 12.05
CA PRO A 360 18.00 -23.44 13.49
C PRO A 360 18.19 -22.04 14.10
N PRO A 361 17.87 -21.86 15.39
CA PRO A 361 18.05 -20.59 16.07
C PRO A 361 19.51 -20.17 15.97
N THR A 362 19.79 -19.07 15.28
CA THR A 362 21.14 -18.51 15.26
C THR A 362 21.21 -17.40 16.31
N ARG A 363 21.85 -17.78 17.42
CA ARG A 363 22.11 -17.07 18.68
C ARG A 363 20.91 -16.89 19.63
N THR A 364 21.05 -17.50 20.80
CA THR A 364 20.24 -17.39 22.01
C THR A 364 20.40 -16.06 22.71
#